data_AF-A0A249RWV3-F1
#
_entry.id   AF-A0A249RWV3-F1
#
_cell.length_a   1.000
_cell.length_b   1.000
_cell.length_c   1.000
_cell.angle_alpha   90.00
_cell.angle_beta   90.00
_cell.angle_gamma   90.00
#
_symmetry.space_group_name_H-M   'P 1'
#
loop_
_entity.id
_entity.type
_entity.pdbx_description
1 polymer ?
#
loop_
_entity_poly.entity_id
_entity_poly.type
_entity_poly.pdbx_seq_one_letter_code
_entity_poly.pdbx_strand_id
1 'polypeptide(L)'
;MKQSSLDKLLHAKKLKNPEYLPKKKPKNIYDAFVDYLKTRKIDLNFVGVIEKHHVIPLHKSKIKRGSLEDKTQEVLVVTYEEHFSAHFYHYLVYQLPGDLMFFQLRSNVDADKATLARQLGGKIAGNMNTNAQQNKNSARNISNLILKI
;
A
#
# COMPACT_ATOMS: atom_id res chain seq x y z
N MET A 1 -1.35 -5.28 -44.53
CA MET A 1 -0.52 -4.61 -43.49
C MET A 1 -0.88 -5.24 -42.15
N LYS A 2 0.09 -5.83 -41.43
CA LYS A 2 -0.15 -6.44 -40.11
C LYS A 2 -0.11 -5.34 -39.05
N GLN A 3 -1.22 -5.12 -38.35
CA GLN A 3 -1.32 -4.19 -37.21
C GLN A 3 -0.24 -4.55 -36.17
N SER A 4 0.48 -3.55 -35.66
CA SER A 4 1.60 -3.79 -34.74
C SER A 4 1.10 -4.33 -33.40
N SER A 5 1.91 -5.15 -32.73
CA SER A 5 1.65 -5.63 -31.36
C SER A 5 1.54 -4.48 -30.34
N LEU A 6 2.05 -3.29 -30.67
CA LEU A 6 1.94 -2.06 -29.88
C LEU A 6 0.52 -1.49 -29.89
N ASP A 7 -0.20 -1.59 -31.01
CA ASP A 7 -1.59 -1.12 -31.11
C ASP A 7 -2.56 -2.00 -30.29
N LYS A 8 -2.20 -3.27 -30.06
CA LYS A 8 -2.95 -4.17 -29.18
C LYS A 8 -2.74 -3.86 -27.69
N LEU A 9 -1.60 -3.28 -27.31
CA LEU A 9 -1.33 -2.86 -25.93
C LEU A 9 -2.02 -1.53 -25.59
N LEU A 10 -2.13 -0.60 -26.55
CA LEU A 10 -2.89 0.65 -26.37
C LEU A 10 -4.42 0.45 -26.29
N HIS A 11 -4.91 -0.73 -26.69
CA HIS A 11 -6.29 -1.18 -26.48
C HIS A 11 -6.48 -2.09 -25.27
N ALA A 12 -5.48 -2.20 -24.38
CA ALA A 12 -5.65 -2.83 -23.08
C ALA A 12 -6.60 -1.98 -22.22
N LYS A 13 -7.90 -2.23 -22.41
CA LYS A 13 -9.03 -1.82 -21.58
C LYS A 13 -8.98 -0.34 -21.20
N LYS A 14 -9.83 0.47 -21.86
CA LYS A 14 -10.60 1.47 -21.11
C LYS A 14 -11.22 0.71 -19.93
N LEU A 15 -10.52 0.70 -18.80
CA LEU A 15 -11.08 0.34 -17.52
C LEU A 15 -12.22 1.33 -17.38
N LYS A 16 -13.43 0.87 -17.67
CA LYS A 16 -14.64 1.47 -17.14
C LYS A 16 -14.51 1.31 -15.64
N ASN A 17 -13.67 2.13 -15.02
CA ASN A 17 -13.72 2.33 -13.61
C ASN A 17 -15.14 2.84 -13.39
N PRO A 18 -15.98 2.10 -12.64
CA PRO A 18 -17.30 2.62 -12.28
C PRO A 18 -17.05 4.02 -11.73
N GLU A 19 -17.75 4.99 -12.29
CA GLU A 19 -17.59 6.41 -12.00
C GLU A 19 -17.51 6.56 -10.47
N TYR A 20 -16.34 6.91 -9.97
CA TYR A 20 -16.12 7.00 -8.54
C TYR A 20 -16.97 8.15 -8.01
N LEU A 21 -18.06 7.82 -7.33
CA LEU A 21 -18.93 8.77 -6.66
C LEU A 21 -18.65 8.71 -5.17
N PRO A 22 -17.89 9.69 -4.61
CA PRO A 22 -17.62 9.71 -3.19
C PRO A 22 -18.93 9.88 -2.42
N LYS A 23 -19.13 9.08 -1.36
CA LYS A 23 -20.32 9.19 -0.50
C LYS A 23 -20.45 10.55 0.18
N LYS A 24 -19.33 11.26 0.35
CA LYS A 24 -19.25 12.61 0.90
C LYS A 24 -18.27 13.42 0.06
N LYS A 25 -18.54 14.70 -0.14
CA LYS A 25 -17.59 15.58 -0.83
C LYS A 25 -16.25 15.59 -0.07
N PRO A 26 -15.11 15.24 -0.70
CA PRO A 26 -13.82 15.26 -0.03
C PRO A 26 -13.43 16.70 0.34
N LYS A 27 -12.77 16.89 1.49
CA LYS A 27 -12.42 18.24 1.96
C LYS A 27 -11.20 18.81 1.23
N ASN A 28 -10.29 17.94 0.81
CA ASN A 28 -9.05 18.29 0.13
C ASN A 28 -8.64 17.15 -0.84
N ILE A 29 -7.57 17.37 -1.61
CA ILE A 29 -7.09 16.40 -2.61
C ILE A 29 -6.62 15.08 -2.00
N TYR A 30 -6.04 15.11 -0.79
CA TYR A 30 -5.63 13.90 -0.08
C TYR A 30 -6.83 13.07 0.35
N ASP A 31 -7.87 13.71 0.93
CA ASP A 31 -9.11 13.04 1.29
C ASP A 31 -9.73 12.36 0.05
N ALA A 32 -9.76 13.07 -1.10
CA ALA A 32 -10.28 12.53 -2.36
C ALA A 32 -9.47 11.31 -2.85
N PHE A 33 -8.15 11.36 -2.70
CA PHE A 33 -7.27 10.25 -3.07
C PHE A 33 -7.44 9.04 -2.15
N VAL A 34 -7.54 9.25 -0.84
CA VAL A 34 -7.86 8.21 0.15
C VAL A 34 -9.19 7.53 -0.19
N ASP A 35 -10.18 8.34 -0.55
CA ASP A 35 -11.51 7.92 -0.97
C ASP A 35 -11.49 7.06 -2.25
N TYR A 36 -10.67 7.43 -3.23
CA TYR A 36 -10.34 6.59 -4.39
C TYR A 36 -9.68 5.27 -3.97
N LEU A 37 -8.66 5.32 -3.11
CA LEU A 37 -7.93 4.13 -2.65
C LEU A 37 -8.82 3.13 -1.91
N LYS A 38 -9.87 3.60 -1.22
CA LYS A 38 -10.86 2.76 -0.53
C LYS A 38 -11.78 1.98 -1.45
N THR A 39 -11.99 2.47 -2.68
CA THR A 39 -13.02 1.93 -3.59
C THR A 39 -12.44 1.26 -4.83
N ARG A 40 -11.20 1.56 -5.18
CA ARG A 40 -10.50 0.87 -6.26
C ARG A 40 -10.34 -0.62 -5.94
N LYS A 41 -10.21 -1.42 -6.99
CA LYS A 41 -9.87 -2.84 -6.89
C LYS A 41 -8.37 -2.99 -7.16
N ILE A 42 -7.67 -3.68 -6.26
CA ILE A 42 -6.26 -4.05 -6.46
C ILE A 42 -6.23 -5.42 -7.13
N ASP A 43 -5.63 -5.51 -8.32
CA ASP A 43 -5.32 -6.81 -8.91
C ASP A 43 -3.96 -7.28 -8.38
N LEU A 44 -4.00 -8.14 -7.36
CA LEU A 44 -2.80 -8.67 -6.71
C LEU A 44 -1.93 -9.52 -7.65
N ASN A 45 -2.43 -9.93 -8.82
CA ASN A 45 -1.64 -10.72 -9.77
C ASN A 45 -0.66 -9.87 -10.59
N PHE A 46 -0.88 -8.55 -10.66
CA PHE A 46 -0.07 -7.64 -11.48
C PHE A 46 0.71 -6.60 -10.66
N VAL A 47 0.56 -6.59 -9.35
CA VAL A 47 1.24 -5.62 -8.48
C VAL A 47 2.47 -6.26 -7.84
N GLY A 48 3.65 -5.67 -8.07
CA GLY A 48 4.92 -6.16 -7.53
C GLY A 48 5.04 -5.99 -6.01
N VAL A 49 4.71 -4.81 -5.48
CA VAL A 49 4.87 -4.50 -4.05
C VAL A 49 3.59 -3.92 -3.47
N ILE A 50 3.11 -4.58 -2.41
CA ILE A 50 1.97 -4.12 -1.62
C ILE A 50 2.48 -3.59 -0.27
N GLU A 51 1.96 -2.44 0.14
CA GLU A 51 2.28 -1.75 1.38
C GLU A 51 1.03 -1.47 2.21
N LYS A 52 1.23 -1.27 3.52
CA LYS A 52 0.21 -0.77 4.42
C LYS A 52 0.43 0.72 4.61
N HIS A 53 -0.59 1.52 4.37
CA HIS A 53 -0.57 2.96 4.56
C HIS A 53 -1.56 3.38 5.63
N HIS A 54 -1.12 4.16 6.61
CA HIS A 54 -2.01 4.72 7.63
C HIS A 54 -2.59 6.02 7.09
N VAL A 55 -3.92 6.14 7.04
CA VAL A 55 -4.60 7.35 6.53
C VAL A 55 -4.22 8.59 7.33
N ILE A 56 -3.97 8.41 8.63
CA ILE A 56 -3.38 9.43 9.49
C ILE A 56 -1.94 9.00 9.75
N PRO A 57 -0.93 9.69 9.20
CA PRO A 57 0.44 9.24 9.36
C PRO A 57 0.91 9.27 10.81
N LEU A 58 1.63 8.22 11.23
CA LEU A 58 2.11 8.08 12.60
C LEU A 58 3.04 9.21 13.03
N HIS A 59 3.79 9.80 12.09
CA HIS A 59 4.68 10.93 12.37
C HIS A 59 3.93 12.24 12.64
N LYS A 60 2.64 12.33 12.27
CA LYS A 60 1.75 13.48 12.57
C LYS A 60 1.07 13.32 13.92
N SER A 61 0.77 12.09 14.29
CA SER A 61 0.05 11.79 15.51
C SER A 61 1.01 11.68 16.70
N LYS A 62 0.65 12.24 17.86
CA LYS A 62 1.28 11.88 19.15
C LYS A 62 1.04 10.41 19.55
N ILE A 63 0.57 9.59 18.61
CA ILE A 63 0.19 8.20 18.79
C ILE A 63 1.48 7.38 18.86
N LYS A 64 1.67 6.75 20.01
CA LYS A 64 2.79 5.86 20.23
C LYS A 64 2.59 4.59 19.42
N ARG A 65 3.61 4.16 18.68
CA ARG A 65 3.59 2.88 17.95
C ARG A 65 3.28 1.72 18.91
N GLY A 66 2.32 0.87 18.54
CA GLY A 66 1.82 -0.25 19.35
C GLY A 66 0.74 0.11 20.38
N SER A 67 0.39 1.40 20.51
CA SER A 67 -0.72 1.85 21.38
C SER A 67 -2.08 1.35 20.87
N LEU A 68 -3.11 1.52 21.70
CA LEU A 68 -4.48 1.23 21.28
C LEU A 68 -4.91 2.12 20.11
N GLU A 69 -4.54 3.40 20.14
CA GLU A 69 -4.87 4.36 19.08
C GLU A 69 -4.19 4.01 17.76
N ASP A 70 -2.93 3.52 17.80
CA ASP A 70 -2.21 3.01 16.61
C ASP A 70 -2.97 1.82 15.99
N LYS A 71 -3.43 0.89 16.84
CA LYS A 71 -4.12 -0.33 16.40
C LYS A 71 -5.50 -0.07 15.82
N THR A 72 -6.16 1.03 16.20
CA THR A 72 -7.50 1.39 15.71
C THR A 72 -7.47 2.35 14.53
N GLN A 73 -6.28 2.76 14.06
CA GLN A 73 -6.17 3.63 12.89
C GLN A 73 -6.71 2.94 11.64
N GLU A 74 -7.26 3.75 10.74
CA GLU A 74 -7.61 3.30 9.41
C GLU A 74 -6.35 3.04 8.59
N VAL A 75 -6.19 1.78 8.17
CA VAL A 75 -5.05 1.32 7.36
C VAL A 75 -5.55 0.84 6.02
N LEU A 76 -4.97 1.38 4.96
CA LEU A 76 -5.22 0.99 3.58
C LEU A 76 -4.12 0.06 3.08
N VAL A 77 -4.51 -0.89 2.23
CA VAL A 77 -3.59 -1.69 1.43
C VAL A 77 -3.38 -0.95 0.11
N VAL A 78 -2.13 -0.66 -0.23
CA VAL A 78 -1.75 0.17 -1.39
C VAL A 78 -0.58 -0.45 -2.16
N THR A 79 -0.43 -0.10 -3.43
CA THR A 79 0.82 -0.38 -4.15
C THR A 79 1.93 0.55 -3.66
N TYR A 80 3.16 0.28 -4.06
CA TYR A 80 4.30 1.14 -3.77
C TYR A 80 4.09 2.58 -4.28
N GLU A 81 3.64 2.71 -5.53
CA GLU A 81 3.40 4.00 -6.21
C GLU A 81 2.26 4.78 -5.56
N GLU A 82 1.23 4.07 -5.13
CA GLU A 82 0.10 4.67 -4.42
C GLU A 82 0.49 5.13 -3.02
N HIS A 83 1.33 4.38 -2.32
CA HIS A 83 1.87 4.81 -1.03
C HIS A 83 2.71 6.08 -1.18
N PHE A 84 3.56 6.12 -2.21
CA PHE A 84 4.33 7.31 -2.57
C PHE A 84 3.42 8.51 -2.88
N SER A 85 2.41 8.29 -3.71
CA SER A 85 1.41 9.32 -4.07
C SER A 85 0.62 9.79 -2.84
N ALA A 86 0.27 8.90 -1.92
CA ALA A 86 -0.44 9.24 -0.69
C ALA A 86 0.37 10.21 0.16
N HIS A 87 1.66 9.94 0.37
CA HIS A 87 2.56 10.87 1.08
C HIS A 87 2.73 12.20 0.34
N PHE A 88 2.83 12.18 -1.00
CA PHE A 88 2.91 13.41 -1.78
C PHE A 88 1.66 14.29 -1.63
N TYR A 89 0.46 13.73 -1.81
CA TYR A 89 -0.78 14.49 -1.63
C TYR A 89 -0.99 14.94 -0.18
N HIS A 90 -0.58 14.12 0.79
CA HIS A 90 -0.63 14.52 2.20
C HIS A 90 0.31 15.69 2.48
N TYR A 91 1.53 15.70 1.90
CA TYR A 91 2.45 16.83 1.98
C TYR A 91 1.85 18.11 1.36
N LEU A 92 1.23 18.03 0.18
CA LEU A 92 0.61 19.20 -0.45
C LEU A 92 -0.45 19.86 0.44
N VAL A 93 -1.23 19.06 1.18
CA VAL A 93 -2.33 19.54 2.03
C VAL A 93 -1.82 20.03 3.39
N TYR A 94 -0.91 19.30 4.03
CA TYR A 94 -0.55 19.52 5.44
C TYR A 94 0.88 20.03 5.65
N GLN A 95 1.70 20.09 4.61
CA GLN A 95 3.06 20.63 4.61
C GLN A 95 3.96 20.03 5.71
N LEU A 96 3.79 18.73 5.99
CA LEU A 96 4.57 18.09 7.05
C LEU A 96 5.97 17.70 6.56
N PRO A 97 7.03 17.99 7.35
CA PRO A 97 8.40 17.69 6.95
C PRO A 97 8.66 16.17 6.81
N GLY A 98 7.95 15.35 7.59
CA GLY A 98 8.05 13.88 7.50
C GLY A 98 7.62 13.33 6.15
N ASP A 99 6.56 13.89 5.55
CA ASP A 99 6.10 13.49 4.21
C ASP A 99 7.03 13.99 3.12
N LEU A 100 7.57 15.21 3.25
CA LEU A 100 8.57 15.72 2.32
C LEU A 100 9.83 14.85 2.32
N MET A 101 10.31 14.48 3.51
CA MET A 101 11.46 13.59 3.65
C MET A 101 11.16 12.22 3.03
N PHE A 102 9.97 11.67 3.28
CA PHE A 102 9.56 10.41 2.66
C PHE A 102 9.52 10.50 1.13
N PHE A 103 8.97 11.59 0.59
CA PHE A 103 8.94 11.86 -0.84
C PHE A 103 10.36 11.91 -1.40
N GLN A 104 11.25 12.74 -0.84
CA GLN A 104 12.65 12.85 -1.27
C GLN A 104 13.40 11.51 -1.22
N LEU A 105 13.22 10.72 -0.15
CA LEU A 105 13.85 9.41 0.00
C LEU A 105 13.38 8.40 -1.04
N ARG A 106 12.14 8.55 -1.54
CA ARG A 106 11.54 7.61 -2.49
C ARG A 106 11.54 8.07 -3.94
N SER A 107 11.75 9.36 -4.22
CA SER A 107 11.75 9.88 -5.60
C SER A 107 12.76 9.20 -6.54
N ASN A 108 13.82 8.58 -6.01
CA ASN A 108 14.84 7.88 -6.79
C ASN A 108 14.78 6.34 -6.65
N VAL A 109 13.75 5.82 -5.98
CA VAL A 109 13.55 4.39 -5.74
C VAL A 109 12.33 3.96 -6.54
N ASP A 110 12.57 3.20 -7.61
CA ASP A 110 11.50 2.54 -8.36
C ASP A 110 10.97 1.29 -7.63
N ALA A 111 9.89 0.73 -8.14
CA ALA A 111 9.24 -0.44 -7.55
C ALA A 111 10.17 -1.68 -7.47
N ASP A 112 11.07 -1.84 -8.44
CA ASP A 112 12.01 -2.95 -8.48
C ASP A 112 13.07 -2.81 -7.38
N LYS A 113 13.64 -1.62 -7.21
CA LYS A 113 14.54 -1.29 -6.10
C LYS A 113 13.84 -1.39 -4.76
N ALA A 114 12.57 -0.98 -4.68
CA ALA A 114 11.77 -1.16 -3.46
C ALA A 114 11.53 -2.64 -3.14
N THR A 115 11.28 -3.47 -4.16
CA THR A 115 11.16 -4.92 -4.04
C THR A 115 12.47 -5.52 -3.53
N LEU A 116 13.59 -5.16 -4.16
CA LEU A 116 14.92 -5.60 -3.77
C LEU A 116 15.26 -5.19 -2.34
N ALA A 117 15.02 -3.93 -1.97
CA ALA A 117 15.23 -3.42 -0.61
C ALA A 117 14.37 -4.18 0.42
N ARG A 118 13.14 -4.55 0.07
CA ARG A 118 12.29 -5.42 0.92
C ARG A 118 12.83 -6.83 1.05
N GLN A 119 13.26 -7.44 -0.05
CA GLN A 119 13.82 -8.79 -0.06
C GLN A 119 15.11 -8.83 0.75
N LEU A 120 15.99 -7.86 0.55
CA LEU A 120 17.23 -7.70 1.33
C LEU A 120 16.91 -7.37 2.79
N GLY A 121 15.99 -6.46 3.05
CA GLY A 121 15.55 -6.11 4.41
C GLY A 121 14.94 -7.31 5.14
N GLY A 122 14.13 -8.14 4.46
CA GLY A 122 13.56 -9.36 5.03
C GLY A 122 14.59 -10.49 5.21
N LYS A 123 15.61 -10.57 4.35
CA LYS A 123 16.73 -11.51 4.49
C LYS A 123 17.72 -11.09 5.59
N ILE A 124 18.02 -9.79 5.69
CA ILE A 124 18.94 -9.21 6.68
C ILE A 124 18.24 -9.11 8.06
N ALA A 125 16.98 -8.68 8.11
CA ALA A 125 16.15 -8.75 9.31
C ALA A 125 15.59 -10.17 9.57
N GLY A 126 15.99 -11.14 8.74
CA GLY A 126 15.53 -12.53 8.70
C GLY A 126 15.92 -13.39 9.90
N ASN A 127 16.05 -12.79 11.08
CA ASN A 127 16.09 -13.47 12.37
C ASN A 127 15.43 -12.64 13.50
N MET A 128 14.54 -11.68 13.19
CA MET A 128 13.69 -11.08 14.24
C MET A 128 12.45 -11.95 14.49
N ASN A 129 12.63 -12.93 15.38
CA ASN A 129 11.59 -13.71 16.05
C ASN A 129 10.57 -12.80 16.75
N THR A 130 9.56 -12.33 16.03
CA THR A 130 8.38 -11.73 16.67
C THR A 130 7.28 -12.77 16.79
N ASN A 131 6.72 -12.91 18.00
CA ASN A 131 5.63 -13.86 18.33
C ASN A 131 4.43 -13.75 17.36
N ALA A 132 4.24 -12.59 16.73
CA ALA A 132 3.20 -12.35 15.74
C ALA A 132 3.34 -13.20 14.45
N GLN A 133 4.57 -13.57 14.06
CA GLN A 133 4.80 -14.44 12.89
C GLN A 133 4.74 -15.93 13.24
N GLN A 134 5.07 -16.32 14.48
CA GLN A 134 4.95 -17.71 14.94
C GLN A 134 3.49 -18.19 14.94
N ASN A 135 2.53 -17.33 15.32
CA ASN A 135 1.10 -17.68 15.33
C ASN A 135 0.51 -17.98 13.93
N LYS A 136 1.08 -17.45 12.83
CA LYS A 136 0.63 -17.78 11.48
C LYS A 136 1.05 -19.18 11.02
N ASN A 137 2.17 -19.70 11.52
CA ASN A 137 2.64 -21.04 11.18
C ASN A 137 1.87 -22.11 11.98
N SER A 138 1.50 -21.82 13.23
CA SER A 138 0.64 -22.70 14.04
C SER A 138 -0.77 -22.85 13.45
N ALA A 139 -1.36 -21.76 12.95
CA ALA A 139 -2.69 -21.81 12.32
C ALA A 139 -2.70 -22.65 11.03
N ARG A 140 -1.65 -22.58 10.20
CA ARG A 140 -1.52 -23.41 8.98
C ARG A 140 -1.37 -24.91 9.27
N ASN A 141 -0.69 -25.27 10.36
CA ASN A 141 -0.53 -26.68 10.72
C ASN A 141 -1.84 -27.30 11.24
N ILE A 142 -2.70 -26.52 11.91
CA ILE A 142 -4.02 -27.01 12.35
C ILE A 142 -4.96 -27.20 11.15
N SER A 143 -4.89 -26.33 10.13
CA SER A 143 -5.71 -26.46 8.92
C SER A 143 -5.40 -27.74 8.12
N ASN A 144 -4.13 -28.15 8.08
CA ASN A 144 -3.72 -29.37 7.38
C ASN A 144 -4.04 -30.67 8.13
N LEU A 145 -4.29 -30.60 9.44
CA LEU A 145 -4.71 -31.74 10.25
C LEU A 145 -6.22 -32.01 10.13
N ILE A 146 -7.02 -30.95 9.99
CA ILE A 146 -8.49 -31.03 9.86
C ILE A 146 -8.92 -31.51 8.46
N LEU A 147 -8.09 -31.34 7.42
CA LEU A 147 -8.37 -31.80 6.07
C LEU A 147 -7.97 -33.28 5.79
N LYS A 148 -7.54 -34.02 6.82
CA LYS A 148 -7.10 -35.44 6.71
C LYS A 148 -7.88 -36.41 7.62
N ILE A 149 -9.02 -36.00 8.17
CA ILE A 149 -9.99 -36.86 8.85
C ILE A 149 -11.27 -36.86 8.01
#